data_AF-A0A7J3JEA7-F1
#
_entry.id   AF-A0A7J3JEA7-F1
#
_cell.length_a   1.000
_cell.length_b   1.000
_cell.length_c   1.000
_cell.angle_alpha   90.00
_cell.angle_beta   90.00
_cell.angle_gamma   90.00
#
_symmetry.space_group_name_H-M   'P 1'
#
loop_
_entity.id
_entity.type
_entity.pdbx_description
1 polymer ?
#
loop_
_entity_poly.entity_id
_entity_poly.type
_entity_poly.pdbx_seq_one_letter_code
_entity_poly.pdbx_strand_id
1 'polypeptide(L)'
;MQNDTETKIKQDILAEIQTLEENYKIIYGFIAGTDYDPSTIGTSMQTFKDSLSRASAYVLALYNLKGRRVNIPWESLFTSLDYALATLSTSATIKQRDAVRAILSMSQEQMGQVLSYFAALKESLKS
;
A
#
# COMPACT_ATOMS: atom_id res chain seq x y z
N MET A 1 -27.84 7.26 -10.81
CA MET A 1 -27.50 5.94 -10.26
C MET A 1 -26.10 5.48 -10.68
N GLN A 2 -25.81 5.17 -11.96
CA GLN A 2 -24.46 4.71 -12.35
C GLN A 2 -23.36 5.76 -12.16
N ASN A 3 -23.66 7.03 -12.45
CA ASN A 3 -22.72 8.15 -12.23
C ASN A 3 -22.42 8.40 -10.74
N ASP A 4 -23.39 8.16 -9.86
CA ASP A 4 -23.22 8.34 -8.41
C ASP A 4 -22.30 7.24 -7.84
N THR A 5 -22.49 6.00 -8.29
CA THR A 5 -21.63 4.87 -7.95
C THR A 5 -20.21 5.05 -8.48
N GLU A 6 -20.03 5.47 -9.74
CA GLU A 6 -18.69 5.75 -10.30
C GLU A 6 -18.00 6.87 -9.50
N THR A 7 -18.71 7.95 -9.20
CA THR A 7 -18.16 9.08 -8.42
C THR A 7 -17.70 8.63 -7.04
N LYS A 8 -18.51 7.81 -6.36
CA LYS A 8 -18.17 7.26 -5.05
C LYS A 8 -16.92 6.38 -5.10
N ILE A 9 -16.84 5.47 -6.08
CA ILE A 9 -15.66 4.61 -6.28
C ILE A 9 -14.40 5.45 -6.53
N LYS A 10 -14.49 6.51 -7.34
CA LYS A 10 -13.35 7.41 -7.57
C LYS A 10 -12.90 8.10 -6.29
N GLN A 11 -13.83 8.59 -5.47
CA GLN A 11 -13.51 9.20 -4.18
C GLN A 11 -12.84 8.21 -3.23
N ASP A 12 -13.36 6.98 -3.16
CA ASP A 12 -12.80 5.92 -2.31
C ASP A 12 -11.39 5.53 -2.78
N ILE A 13 -11.14 5.43 -4.09
CA ILE A 13 -9.78 5.24 -4.64
C ILE A 13 -8.86 6.37 -4.19
N LEU A 14 -9.27 7.64 -4.34
CA LEU A 14 -8.43 8.79 -3.98
C LEU A 14 -8.06 8.79 -2.49
N ALA A 15 -9.00 8.42 -1.62
CA ALA A 15 -8.76 8.31 -0.18
C ALA A 15 -7.76 7.20 0.17
N GLU A 16 -7.86 6.04 -0.48
CA GLU A 16 -6.90 4.95 -0.28
C GLU A 16 -5.52 5.31 -0.85
N ILE A 17 -5.44 6.00 -1.98
CA ILE A 17 -4.15 6.48 -2.52
C ILE A 17 -3.45 7.41 -1.52
N GLN A 18 -4.18 8.34 -0.90
CA GLN A 18 -3.62 9.20 0.13
C GLN A 18 -3.10 8.38 1.32
N THR A 19 -3.87 7.38 1.77
CA THR A 19 -3.48 6.48 2.86
C THR A 19 -2.21 5.69 2.53
N LEU A 20 -2.07 5.21 1.29
CA LEU A 20 -0.86 4.55 0.80
C LEU A 20 0.35 5.50 0.83
N GLU A 21 0.21 6.71 0.31
CA GLU A 21 1.27 7.72 0.26
C GLU A 21 1.77 8.09 1.67
N GLU A 22 0.86 8.25 2.64
CA GLU A 22 1.19 8.60 4.03
C GLU A 22 1.93 7.46 4.74
N ASN A 23 1.44 6.23 4.63
CA ASN A 23 2.07 5.09 5.30
C ASN A 23 3.39 4.69 4.64
N TYR A 24 3.51 4.86 3.32
CA TYR A 24 4.79 4.64 2.65
C TYR A 24 5.88 5.59 3.14
N LYS A 25 5.57 6.85 3.48
CA LYS A 25 6.57 7.78 4.04
C LYS A 25 7.19 7.23 5.33
N ILE A 26 6.38 6.62 6.20
CA ILE A 26 6.85 6.01 7.45
C ILE A 26 7.71 4.77 7.14
N ILE A 27 7.23 3.88 6.25
CA ILE A 27 7.97 2.70 5.82
C ILE A 27 9.31 3.08 5.19
N TYR A 28 9.33 4.06 4.31
CA TYR A 28 10.53 4.60 3.67
C TYR A 28 11.50 5.20 4.69
N GLY A 29 10.98 5.98 5.65
CA GLY A 29 11.79 6.51 6.75
C GLY A 29 12.43 5.38 7.57
N PHE A 30 11.68 4.32 7.89
CA PHE A 30 12.19 3.17 8.61
C PHE A 30 13.30 2.43 7.85
N ILE A 31 13.14 2.26 6.53
CA ILE A 31 14.16 1.72 5.63
C ILE A 31 15.42 2.61 5.64
N ALA A 32 15.24 3.93 5.60
CA ALA A 32 16.31 4.92 5.62
C ALA A 32 17.00 5.07 7.00
N GLY A 33 16.54 4.36 8.02
CA GLY A 33 17.17 4.33 9.35
C GLY A 33 16.48 5.17 10.42
N THR A 34 15.34 5.80 10.12
CA THR A 34 14.53 6.47 11.13
C THR A 34 14.04 5.46 12.18
N ASP A 35 14.25 5.81 13.44
CA ASP A 35 13.89 4.96 14.57
C ASP A 35 12.40 5.10 14.92
N TYR A 36 11.57 4.31 14.26
CA TYR A 36 10.16 4.14 14.64
C TYR A 36 10.01 3.01 15.65
N ASP A 37 9.18 3.21 16.67
CA ASP A 37 8.83 2.13 17.59
C ASP A 37 8.10 0.99 16.82
N PRO A 38 8.19 -0.26 17.32
CA PRO A 38 7.58 -1.41 16.64
C PRO A 38 6.08 -1.27 16.38
N SER A 39 5.34 -0.56 17.24
CA SER A 39 3.89 -0.39 17.02
C SER A 39 3.63 0.55 15.84
N THR A 40 4.35 1.67 15.75
CA THR A 40 4.21 2.62 14.63
C THR A 40 4.52 1.96 13.29
N ILE A 41 5.67 1.30 13.16
CA ILE A 41 6.02 0.66 11.88
C ILE A 41 5.09 -0.52 11.55
N GLY A 42 4.66 -1.28 12.56
CA GLY A 42 3.69 -2.37 12.39
C GLY A 42 2.35 -1.87 11.88
N THR A 43 1.80 -0.82 12.52
CA THR A 43 0.56 -0.17 12.08
C THR A 43 0.71 0.38 10.67
N SER A 44 1.81 1.07 10.35
CA SER A 44 1.98 1.61 9.00
C SER A 44 2.08 0.54 7.92
N MET A 45 2.78 -0.57 8.17
CA MET A 45 2.80 -1.71 7.23
C MET A 45 1.41 -2.32 7.05
N GLN A 46 0.68 -2.54 8.14
CA GLN A 46 -0.66 -3.10 8.10
C GLN A 46 -1.63 -2.19 7.34
N THR A 47 -1.63 -0.89 7.66
CA THR A 47 -2.49 0.10 6.99
C THR A 47 -2.13 0.25 5.52
N PHE A 48 -0.85 0.25 5.16
CA PHE A 48 -0.42 0.25 3.76
C PHE A 48 -0.94 -0.99 3.02
N LYS A 49 -0.78 -2.18 3.61
CA LYS A 49 -1.28 -3.45 3.04
C LYS A 49 -2.79 -3.42 2.83
N ASP A 50 -3.55 -3.04 3.86
CA ASP A 50 -5.01 -3.05 3.81
C ASP A 50 -5.54 -2.01 2.81
N SER A 51 -4.92 -0.84 2.78
CA SER A 51 -5.25 0.21 1.81
C SER A 51 -4.95 -0.21 0.38
N LEU A 52 -3.82 -0.91 0.14
CA LEU A 52 -3.48 -1.45 -1.17
C LEU A 52 -4.54 -2.46 -1.64
N SER A 53 -4.99 -3.33 -0.75
CA SER A 53 -6.04 -4.30 -1.02
C SER A 53 -7.37 -3.62 -1.39
N ARG A 54 -7.81 -2.63 -0.59
CA ARG A 54 -9.05 -1.88 -0.87
C ARG A 54 -8.96 -1.06 -2.16
N ALA A 55 -7.87 -0.33 -2.37
CA ALA A 55 -7.63 0.43 -3.60
C ALA A 55 -7.68 -0.49 -4.83
N SER A 56 -7.09 -1.69 -4.73
CA SER A 56 -7.12 -2.70 -5.79
C SER A 56 -8.55 -3.17 -6.08
N ALA A 57 -9.34 -3.45 -5.05
CA ALA A 57 -10.75 -3.82 -5.21
C ALA A 57 -11.57 -2.71 -5.87
N TYR A 58 -11.36 -1.45 -5.49
CA TYR A 58 -12.04 -0.30 -6.11
C TYR A 58 -11.62 -0.09 -7.56
N VAL A 59 -10.34 -0.27 -7.90
CA VAL A 59 -9.86 -0.26 -9.28
C VAL A 59 -10.56 -1.34 -10.10
N LEU A 60 -10.62 -2.57 -9.60
CA LEU A 60 -11.35 -3.66 -10.28
C LEU A 60 -12.83 -3.29 -10.50
N ALA A 61 -13.49 -2.74 -9.47
CA ALA A 61 -14.88 -2.30 -9.58
C ALA A 61 -15.06 -1.21 -10.65
N LEU A 62 -14.19 -0.20 -10.68
CA LEU A 62 -14.23 0.89 -11.65
C LEU A 62 -14.04 0.38 -13.08
N TYR A 63 -13.07 -0.51 -13.31
CA TYR A 63 -12.81 -1.07 -14.63
C TYR A 63 -13.94 -2.00 -15.07
N ASN A 64 -14.50 -2.80 -14.17
CA ASN A 64 -15.66 -3.65 -14.45
C ASN A 64 -16.89 -2.82 -14.85
N LEU A 65 -17.15 -1.67 -14.20
CA LEU A 65 -18.21 -0.75 -14.61
C LEU A 65 -18.02 -0.21 -16.03
N LYS A 66 -16.77 -0.12 -16.49
CA LYS A 66 -16.39 0.31 -17.85
C LYS A 66 -16.26 -0.87 -18.84
N GLY A 67 -16.63 -2.09 -18.44
CA GLY A 67 -16.52 -3.29 -19.27
C GLY A 67 -15.09 -3.71 -19.59
N ARG A 68 -14.11 -3.26 -18.79
CA ARG A 68 -12.69 -3.56 -18.97
C ARG A 68 -12.19 -4.51 -17.89
N ARG A 69 -11.25 -5.39 -18.26
CA ARG A 69 -10.50 -6.20 -17.29
C ARG A 69 -9.18 -5.50 -16.97
N VAL A 70 -8.77 -5.58 -15.72
CA VAL A 70 -7.48 -5.10 -15.25
C VAL A 70 -6.82 -6.19 -14.40
N ASN A 71 -5.51 -6.36 -14.58
CA ASN A 71 -4.71 -7.25 -13.76
C ASN A 71 -3.96 -6.43 -12.70
N ILE A 72 -3.90 -6.93 -11.47
CA ILE A 72 -3.27 -6.25 -10.33
C ILE A 72 -2.13 -7.15 -9.82
N PRO A 73 -0.87 -6.89 -10.24
CA PRO A 73 0.24 -7.83 -10.02
C PRO A 73 1.00 -7.58 -8.71
N TRP A 74 0.30 -7.32 -7.59
CA TRP A 74 0.93 -6.93 -6.32
C TRP A 74 1.13 -8.09 -5.32
N GLU A 75 0.87 -9.33 -5.72
CA GLU A 75 0.91 -10.52 -4.84
C GLU A 75 2.27 -10.70 -4.11
N SER A 76 3.39 -10.46 -4.81
CA SER A 76 4.72 -10.54 -4.19
C SER A 76 4.94 -9.49 -3.11
N LEU A 77 4.36 -8.30 -3.27
CA LEU A 77 4.43 -7.23 -2.29
C LEU A 77 3.59 -7.57 -1.06
N PHE A 78 2.37 -8.09 -1.25
CA PHE A 78 1.54 -8.58 -0.14
C PHE A 78 2.26 -9.64 0.68
N THR A 79 2.87 -10.62 0.01
CA THR A 79 3.66 -11.68 0.65
C THR A 79 4.80 -11.10 1.50
N SER A 80 5.53 -10.12 0.95
CA SER A 80 6.65 -9.51 1.66
C SER A 80 6.20 -8.69 2.87
N LEU A 81 5.08 -7.97 2.77
CA LEU A 81 4.47 -7.24 3.87
C LEU A 81 4.01 -8.20 4.98
N ASP A 82 3.44 -9.34 4.63
CA ASP A 82 3.05 -10.38 5.59
C ASP A 82 4.23 -10.96 6.34
N TYR A 83 5.34 -11.25 5.64
CA TYR A 83 6.56 -11.69 6.31
C TYR A 83 7.16 -10.62 7.22
N ALA A 84 7.16 -9.35 6.80
CA ALA A 84 7.63 -8.25 7.61
C ALA A 84 6.79 -8.09 8.89
N LEU A 85 5.46 -8.12 8.76
CA LEU A 85 4.52 -8.06 9.88
C LEU A 85 4.69 -9.25 10.84
N ALA A 86 4.81 -10.46 10.32
CA ALA A 86 5.00 -11.67 11.15
C ALA A 86 6.35 -11.66 11.89
N THR A 87 7.38 -11.04 11.32
CA THR A 87 8.71 -10.91 11.93
C THR A 87 8.71 -9.86 13.05
N LEU A 88 7.84 -8.85 12.93
CA LEU A 88 7.75 -7.74 13.87
C LEU A 88 6.89 -8.10 15.08
N SER A 89 7.53 -8.27 16.25
CA SER A 89 6.81 -8.42 17.53
C SER A 89 6.72 -7.09 18.29
N THR A 90 5.76 -6.98 19.21
CA THR A 90 5.62 -5.80 20.09
C THR A 90 6.82 -5.60 21.03
N SER A 91 7.59 -6.67 21.26
CA SER A 91 8.88 -6.68 21.97
C SER A 91 10.07 -6.93 21.03
N ALA A 92 10.00 -6.43 19.79
CA ALA A 92 10.99 -6.71 18.76
C ALA A 92 12.42 -6.34 19.21
N THR A 93 13.28 -7.34 19.20
CA THR A 93 14.74 -7.16 19.37
C THR A 93 15.32 -6.39 18.19
N ILE A 94 16.51 -5.80 18.37
CA ILE A 94 17.25 -5.12 17.29
C ILE A 94 17.37 -6.01 16.05
N LYS A 95 17.68 -7.31 16.25
CA LYS A 95 17.77 -8.30 15.16
C LYS A 95 16.47 -8.45 14.37
N GLN A 96 15.32 -8.48 15.04
CA GLN A 96 14.03 -8.54 14.37
C GLN A 96 13.75 -7.27 13.58
N ARG A 97 14.08 -6.10 14.14
CA ARG A 97 13.91 -4.82 13.43
C ARG A 97 14.80 -4.74 12.18
N ASP A 98 16.03 -5.21 12.27
CA ASP A 98 16.94 -5.27 11.11
C ASP A 98 16.46 -6.26 10.05
N ALA A 99 15.88 -7.40 10.45
CA ALA A 99 15.25 -8.34 9.54
C ALA A 99 14.03 -7.73 8.82
N VAL A 100 13.15 -7.04 9.55
CA VAL A 100 12.02 -6.30 8.98
C VAL A 100 12.53 -5.24 7.98
N ARG A 101 13.58 -4.49 8.34
CA ARG A 101 14.18 -3.49 7.46
C ARG A 101 14.72 -4.13 6.17
N ALA A 102 15.38 -5.28 6.27
CA ALA A 102 15.88 -6.01 5.10
C ALA A 102 14.75 -6.44 4.16
N ILE A 103 13.68 -7.05 4.70
CA ILE A 103 12.50 -7.47 3.92
C ILE A 103 11.87 -6.27 3.19
N LEU A 104 11.68 -5.15 3.91
CA LEU A 104 11.10 -3.94 3.34
C LEU A 104 12.01 -3.29 2.29
N SER A 105 13.32 -3.32 2.49
CA SER A 105 14.31 -2.83 1.51
C SER A 105 14.25 -3.62 0.21
N MET A 106 14.13 -4.95 0.29
CA MET A 106 13.97 -5.81 -0.88
C MET A 106 12.65 -5.54 -1.64
N SER A 107 11.63 -5.07 -0.92
CA SER A 107 10.31 -4.78 -1.47
C SER A 107 10.13 -3.31 -1.89
N GLN A 108 11.16 -2.48 -1.71
CA GLN A 108 11.06 -1.04 -1.89
C GLN A 108 10.73 -0.64 -3.33
N GLU A 109 11.34 -1.33 -4.31
CA GLU A 109 11.05 -1.10 -5.72
C GLU A 109 9.58 -1.40 -6.06
N GLN A 110 9.06 -2.52 -5.55
CA GLN A 110 7.66 -2.93 -5.77
C GLN A 110 6.68 -1.90 -5.16
N MET A 111 6.97 -1.39 -3.96
CA MET A 111 6.20 -0.31 -3.35
C MET A 111 6.24 0.97 -4.22
N GLY A 112 7.40 1.31 -4.78
CA GLY A 112 7.55 2.44 -5.71
C GLY A 112 6.74 2.28 -7.00
N GLN A 113 6.70 1.08 -7.57
CA GLN A 113 5.88 0.76 -8.74
C GLN A 113 4.38 0.92 -8.44
N VAL A 114 3.91 0.41 -7.28
CA VAL A 114 2.53 0.59 -6.82
C VAL A 114 2.17 2.06 -6.70
N LEU A 115 3.01 2.86 -6.05
CA LEU A 115 2.76 4.30 -5.89
C LEU A 115 2.77 5.04 -7.22
N SER A 116 3.66 4.67 -8.14
CA SER A 116 3.71 5.24 -9.48
C SER A 116 2.44 4.93 -10.27
N TYR A 117 1.95 3.69 -10.19
CA TYR A 117 0.66 3.29 -10.78
C TYR A 117 -0.48 4.13 -10.23
N PHE A 118 -0.58 4.24 -8.91
CA PHE A 118 -1.65 4.99 -8.26
C PHE A 118 -1.55 6.50 -8.49
N ALA A 119 -0.35 7.06 -8.62
CA ALA A 119 -0.16 8.45 -9.01
C ALA A 119 -0.70 8.71 -10.43
N ALA A 120 -0.39 7.85 -11.39
CA ALA A 120 -0.95 7.95 -12.75
C ALA A 120 -2.48 7.79 -12.75
N LEU A 121 -3.00 6.86 -11.95
CA LEU A 121 -4.44 6.68 -11.79
C LEU A 121 -5.08 7.94 -11.21
N LYS A 122 -4.52 8.52 -10.14
CA LYS A 122 -4.98 9.75 -9.48
C LYS A 122 -5.16 10.90 -10.46
N GLU A 123 -4.20 11.09 -11.37
CA GLU A 123 -4.30 12.10 -12.42
C GLU A 123 -5.42 11.78 -13.43
N SER A 124 -5.54 10.52 -13.86
CA SER A 124 -6.62 10.09 -14.78
C SER A 124 -8.03 10.17 -14.18
N LEU A 125 -8.15 10.20 -12.85
CA LEU A 125 -9.45 10.32 -12.17
C LEU A 125 -9.92 11.77 -12.00
N LYS A 126 -9.01 12.74 -12.13
CA LYS A 126 -9.31 14.18 -12.06
C LYS A 126 -9.77 14.75 -13.41
N SER A 127 -9.40 14.10 -14.51
CA SER A 127 -9.84 14.41 -15.88
C SER A 127 -11.22 13.81 -16.18
#